data_AF-A0A445D3G8-F1
#
_entry.id   AF-A0A445D3G8-F1
#
_cell.length_a   1.000
_cell.length_b   1.000
_cell.length_c   1.000
_cell.angle_alpha   90.00
_cell.angle_beta   90.00
_cell.angle_gamma   90.00
#
_symmetry.space_group_name_H-M   'P 1'
#
loop_
_entity.id
_entity.type
_entity.pdbx_description
1 polymer ?
#
loop_
_entity_poly.entity_id
_entity_poly.type
_entity_poly.pdbx_seq_one_letter_code
_entity_poly.pdbx_strand_id
1 'polypeptide(L)'
;MANNAYIFPGFGLGLVISGAIRVHDDMLLAASEALAKLVAEEDYKKGLIYPPFSNIRTISANIAANVAAKAYELGLATRLPRPENLVKYAESCMYTPTYRNYR
;
A
#
# COMPACT_ATOMS: atom_id res chain seq x y z
N MET A 1 -15.82 6.82 -12.15
CA MET A 1 -14.79 6.02 -12.85
C MET A 1 -13.83 5.47 -11.81
N ALA A 2 -13.76 4.15 -11.67
CA ALA A 2 -12.79 3.49 -10.79
C ALA A 2 -11.39 3.63 -11.41
N ASN A 3 -10.47 4.29 -10.72
CA ASN A 3 -9.11 4.45 -11.22
C ASN A 3 -8.18 3.45 -10.50
N ASN A 4 -7.58 2.53 -11.24
CA ASN A 4 -6.64 1.57 -10.67
C ASN A 4 -5.35 2.25 -10.14
N ALA A 5 -5.16 3.55 -10.40
CA ALA A 5 -4.12 4.38 -9.78
C ALA A 5 -4.17 4.41 -8.25
N TYR A 6 -5.27 4.03 -7.62
CA TYR A 6 -5.35 3.89 -6.15
C TYR A 6 -4.69 2.61 -5.62
N ILE A 7 -4.71 1.52 -6.40
CA ILE A 7 -4.22 0.20 -5.96
C ILE A 7 -2.79 -0.05 -6.40
N PHE A 8 -2.47 0.18 -7.68
CA PHE A 8 -1.18 -0.21 -8.26
C PHE A 8 0.06 0.34 -7.52
N PRO A 9 0.11 1.61 -7.10
CA PRO A 9 1.29 2.15 -6.42
C PRO A 9 1.55 1.47 -5.06
N GLY A 10 0.50 1.30 -4.26
CA GLY A 10 0.60 0.62 -2.96
C GLY A 10 0.87 -0.87 -3.12
N PHE A 11 0.22 -1.52 -4.08
CA PHE A 11 0.40 -2.95 -4.35
C PHE A 11 1.85 -3.26 -4.78
N GLY A 12 2.39 -2.51 -5.75
CA GLY A 12 3.76 -2.67 -6.19
C GLY A 12 4.77 -2.41 -5.07
N LEU A 13 4.57 -1.36 -4.28
CA LEU A 13 5.41 -1.08 -3.12
C LEU A 13 5.36 -2.24 -2.11
N GLY A 14 4.18 -2.78 -1.82
CA GLY A 14 3.99 -3.92 -0.92
C GLY A 14 4.77 -5.18 -1.34
N LEU A 15 4.77 -5.49 -2.64
CA LEU A 15 5.55 -6.61 -3.19
C LEU A 15 7.07 -6.35 -3.06
N VAL A 16 7.52 -5.12 -3.36
CA VAL A 16 8.94 -4.75 -3.30
C VAL A 16 9.47 -4.77 -1.87
N ILE A 17 8.74 -4.19 -0.91
CA ILE A 17 9.19 -4.11 0.49
C ILE A 17 9.17 -5.46 1.20
N SER A 18 8.25 -6.36 0.83
CA SER A 18 8.20 -7.74 1.35
C SER A 18 9.15 -8.69 0.61
N GLY A 19 9.64 -8.29 -0.56
CA GLY A 19 10.41 -9.16 -1.45
C GLY A 19 9.57 -10.34 -1.95
N ALA A 20 8.29 -10.12 -2.22
CA ALA A 20 7.40 -11.15 -2.73
C ALA A 20 7.87 -11.63 -4.12
N ILE A 21 8.12 -12.93 -4.27
CA ILE A 21 8.58 -13.53 -5.54
C ILE A 21 7.42 -13.96 -6.44
N ARG A 22 6.20 -14.07 -5.89
CA ARG A 22 4.99 -14.45 -6.60
C ARG A 22 3.83 -13.60 -6.11
N VAL A 23 2.97 -13.20 -7.05
CA VAL A 23 1.70 -12.56 -6.76
C VAL A 23 0.64 -13.65 -6.54
N HIS A 24 -0.13 -13.52 -5.46
CA HIS A 24 -1.27 -14.38 -5.15
C HIS A 24 -2.56 -13.55 -5.15
N ASP A 25 -3.70 -14.17 -5.48
CA ASP A 25 -5.00 -13.48 -5.52
C ASP A 25 -5.39 -12.89 -4.17
N ASP A 26 -4.99 -13.54 -3.07
CA ASP A 26 -5.19 -13.00 -1.71
C ASP A 26 -4.50 -11.66 -1.48
N MET A 27 -3.40 -11.37 -2.20
CA MET A 27 -2.74 -10.07 -2.11
C MET A 27 -3.55 -8.98 -2.81
N LEU A 28 -4.20 -9.30 -3.93
CA LEU A 28 -5.12 -8.38 -4.62
C LEU A 28 -6.37 -8.13 -3.79
N LEU A 29 -6.89 -9.18 -3.15
CA LEU A 29 -7.99 -9.06 -2.20
C LEU A 29 -7.58 -8.16 -1.01
N ALA A 30 -6.41 -8.40 -0.41
CA ALA A 30 -5.90 -7.60 0.70
C ALA A 30 -5.72 -6.12 0.32
N ALA A 31 -5.30 -5.83 -0.91
CA ALA A 31 -5.19 -4.46 -1.41
C ALA A 31 -6.56 -3.78 -1.57
N SER A 32 -7.54 -4.53 -2.08
CA SER A 32 -8.93 -4.05 -2.26
C SER A 32 -9.60 -3.77 -0.92
N GLU A 33 -9.44 -4.67 0.05
CA GLU A 33 -9.92 -4.50 1.42
C GLU A 33 -9.24 -3.32 2.13
N ALA A 34 -7.94 -3.15 1.95
CA ALA A 34 -7.21 -2.02 2.52
C ALA A 34 -7.73 -0.69 1.95
N LEU A 35 -7.97 -0.62 0.64
CA LEU A 35 -8.57 0.57 0.03
C LEU A 35 -9.97 0.85 0.58
N ALA A 36 -10.82 -0.18 0.70
CA ALA A 36 -12.17 -0.04 1.24
C ALA A 36 -12.18 0.45 2.70
N LYS A 37 -11.24 -0.02 3.53
CA LYS A 37 -11.09 0.42 4.94
C LYS A 37 -10.64 1.87 5.09
N LEU A 38 -10.05 2.47 4.05
CA LEU A 38 -9.55 3.84 4.07
C LEU A 38 -10.58 4.86 3.58
N VAL A 39 -11.72 4.42 3.04
CA VAL A 39 -12.83 5.31 2.70
C VAL A 39 -13.51 5.72 4.01
N ALA A 40 -13.47 7.01 4.34
CA ALA A 40 -14.13 7.49 5.55
C ALA A 40 -15.65 7.49 5.37
N GLU A 41 -16.39 7.33 6.47
CA GLU A 41 -17.86 7.43 6.47
C GLU A 41 -18.35 8.81 5.97
N GLU A 42 -17.51 9.84 6.16
CA GLU A 42 -17.72 11.20 5.63
C GLU A 42 -17.60 11.28 4.11
N ASP A 43 -16.75 10.46 3.49
CA ASP A 43 -16.64 10.36 2.04
C ASP A 43 -17.88 9.66 1.47
N TYR A 44 -18.36 8.60 2.13
CA TYR A 44 -19.62 7.95 1.78
C TYR A 44 -20.82 8.92 1.86
N LYS A 45 -20.87 9.76 2.90
CA LYS A 45 -21.91 10.80 3.04
C LYS A 45 -21.89 11.85 1.93
N LYS A 46 -20.73 12.06 1.29
CA LYS A 46 -20.56 12.93 0.12
C LYS A 46 -20.79 12.20 -1.21
N GLY A 47 -21.18 10.92 -1.18
CA GLY A 47 -21.34 10.07 -2.38
C GLY A 47 -20.01 9.64 -3.01
N LEU A 48 -18.89 9.78 -2.30
CA LEU A 48 -17.57 9.38 -2.75
C LEU A 48 -17.33 7.91 -2.37
N ILE A 49 -17.06 7.09 -3.39
CA ILE A 49 -16.69 5.66 -3.21
C ILE A 49 -15.17 5.51 -3.06
N TYR A 50 -14.41 6.57 -3.37
CA TYR A 50 -12.96 6.61 -3.26
C TYR A 50 -12.50 7.77 -2.37
N PRO A 51 -11.44 7.56 -1.58
CA PRO A 51 -10.89 8.63 -0.77
C PRO A 51 -10.25 9.72 -1.66
N PRO A 52 -10.11 10.95 -1.15
CA PRO A 52 -9.52 12.06 -1.90
C PRO A 52 -8.05 11.79 -2.27
N PHE A 53 -7.67 12.23 -3.48
CA PHE A 53 -6.29 12.08 -4.01
C PHE A 53 -5.22 12.77 -3.15
N SER A 54 -5.59 13.77 -2.34
CA SER A 54 -4.68 14.44 -1.40
C SER A 54 -3.99 13.47 -0.44
N ASN A 55 -4.62 12.32 -0.15
CA ASN A 55 -4.13 11.33 0.80
C ASN A 55 -3.49 10.11 0.10
N ILE A 56 -3.22 10.17 -1.22
CA ILE A 56 -2.78 9.02 -2.01
C ILE A 56 -1.50 8.36 -1.49
N ARG A 57 -0.58 9.14 -0.90
CA ARG A 57 0.64 8.60 -0.26
C ARG A 57 0.29 7.72 0.95
N THR A 58 -0.53 8.23 1.86
CA THR A 58 -0.99 7.49 3.04
C THR A 58 -1.81 6.27 2.64
N ILE A 59 -2.67 6.40 1.62
CA ILE A 59 -3.45 5.28 1.07
C ILE A 59 -2.52 4.20 0.53
N SER A 60 -1.54 4.59 -0.30
CA SER A 60 -0.56 3.68 -0.88
C SER A 60 0.28 2.98 0.20
N ALA A 61 0.64 3.67 1.29
CA ALA A 61 1.43 3.10 2.38
C ALA A 61 0.63 2.03 3.14
N ASN A 62 -0.64 2.29 3.40
CA ASN A 62 -1.54 1.33 4.05
C ASN A 62 -1.81 0.12 3.16
N ILE A 63 -2.05 0.32 1.86
CA ILE A 63 -2.20 -0.78 0.90
C ILE A 63 -0.91 -1.62 0.85
N ALA A 64 0.25 -0.97 0.72
CA ALA A 64 1.55 -1.65 0.70
C ALA A 64 1.79 -2.47 1.97
N ALA A 65 1.44 -1.95 3.14
CA ALA A 65 1.58 -2.65 4.41
C ALA A 65 0.69 -3.90 4.49
N ASN A 66 -0.57 -3.82 4.03
CA ASN A 66 -1.49 -4.96 4.01
C ASN A 66 -1.05 -6.04 3.01
N VAL A 67 -0.61 -5.63 1.82
CA VAL A 67 -0.07 -6.54 0.80
C VAL A 67 1.20 -7.22 1.30
N ALA A 68 2.12 -6.47 1.91
CA ALA A 68 3.33 -7.01 2.50
C ALA A 68 2.99 -7.99 3.64
N ALA A 69 2.05 -7.64 4.53
CA ALA A 69 1.59 -8.52 5.60
C ALA A 69 1.06 -9.84 5.04
N LYS A 70 0.24 -9.79 3.99
CA LYS A 70 -0.29 -10.98 3.31
C LYS A 70 0.83 -11.80 2.66
N ALA A 71 1.84 -11.17 2.07
CA ALA A 71 3.00 -11.87 1.53
C ALA A 71 3.82 -12.60 2.61
N TYR A 72 3.96 -12.01 3.82
CA TYR A 72 4.57 -12.70 4.96
C TYR A 72 3.71 -13.86 5.47
N GLU A 73 2.39 -13.69 5.56
CA GLU A 73 1.45 -14.75 5.98
C GLU A 73 1.47 -15.96 5.03
N LEU A 74 1.56 -15.71 3.72
CA LEU A 74 1.62 -16.76 2.69
C LEU A 74 3.01 -17.40 2.55
N GLY A 75 4.02 -16.92 3.29
CA GLY A 75 5.40 -17.40 3.16
C GLY A 75 6.05 -17.05 1.81
N LEU A 76 5.52 -16.06 1.10
CA LEU A 76 6.01 -15.62 -0.21
C LEU A 76 7.03 -14.48 -0.11
N ALA A 77 7.12 -13.85 1.07
CA ALA A 77 8.07 -12.78 1.37
C ALA A 77 9.49 -13.34 1.57
N THR A 78 10.46 -12.75 0.86
CA THR A 78 11.88 -13.11 0.99
C THR A 78 12.67 -12.17 1.91
N ARG A 79 12.15 -10.97 2.19
CA ARG A 79 12.79 -10.01 3.12
C ARG A 79 12.44 -10.33 4.57
N LEU A 80 13.24 -11.18 5.21
CA LEU A 80 13.09 -11.55 6.62
C LEU A 80 14.18 -10.90 7.48
N PRO A 81 13.89 -10.56 8.76
CA PRO A 81 12.61 -10.72 9.46
C PRO A 81 11.56 -9.68 9.06
N ARG A 82 10.27 -9.99 9.30
CA ARG A 82 9.15 -9.06 9.08
C ARG A 82 9.33 -7.81 9.96
N PRO A 83 9.29 -6.59 9.40
CA PRO A 83 9.28 -5.36 10.19
C PRO A 83 8.07 -5.31 11.13
N GLU A 84 8.26 -4.85 12.37
CA GLU A 84 7.16 -4.69 13.34
C GLU A 84 6.07 -3.74 12.82
N ASN A 85 6.47 -2.63 12.18
CA ASN A 85 5.56 -1.65 11.62
C ASN A 85 5.71 -1.54 10.10
N LEU A 86 4.89 -2.30 9.38
CA LEU A 86 4.89 -2.33 7.91
C LEU A 86 4.46 -1.02 7.28
N VAL A 87 3.60 -0.23 7.94
CA VAL A 87 3.16 1.08 7.42
C VAL A 87 4.32 2.06 7.44
N LYS A 88 5.01 2.20 8.58
CA LYS A 88 6.23 3.03 8.67
C LYS A 88 7.31 2.56 7.72
N TYR A 89 7.47 1.24 7.56
CA TYR A 89 8.44 0.69 6.62
C TYR A 89 8.09 1.05 5.17
N ALA A 90 6.81 0.93 4.78
CA ALA A 90 6.33 1.36 3.48
C ALA A 90 6.57 2.86 3.25
N GLU A 91 6.22 3.71 4.22
CA GLU A 91 6.47 5.16 4.16
C GLU A 91 7.95 5.49 3.98
N SER A 92 8.85 4.81 4.71
CA SER A 92 10.29 5.01 4.60
C SER A 92 10.87 4.60 3.24
N CYS A 93 10.19 3.67 2.56
CA CYS A 93 10.57 3.17 1.23
C CYS A 93 9.96 4.00 0.09
N MET A 94 9.06 4.94 0.38
CA MET A 94 8.49 5.82 -0.63
C MET A 94 9.49 6.89 -1.06
N TYR A 95 9.56 7.11 -2.38
CA TYR A 95 10.39 8.18 -2.92
C TYR A 95 9.87 9.57 -2.53
N THR A 96 10.77 10.41 -2.03
CA THR A 96 10.51 11.82 -1.71
C THR A 96 11.18 12.70 -2.75
N PRO A 97 10.43 13.51 -3.52
CA PRO A 97 10.95 14.32 -4.62
C PRO A 97 11.70 15.59 -4.16
N THR A 98 12.27 15.57 -2.95
CA THR A 98 13.11 16.66 -2.45
C THR A 98 14.45 16.63 -3.17
N TYR A 99 14.89 17.79 -3.66
CA TYR A 99 16.22 17.94 -4.25
C TYR A 99 17.28 17.43 -3.28
N ARG A 100 18.16 16.54 -3.79
CA ARG A 100 19.35 16.15 -3.04
C ARG A 100 20.33 17.31 -3.08
N ASN A 101 20.88 17.67 -1.93
CA ASN A 101 22.00 18.59 -1.89
C ASN A 101 23.19 17.91 -2.56
N TYR A 102 23.62 18.44 -3.70
CA TYR A 102 24.86 18.04 -4.35
C TYR A 102 26.01 18.78 -3.68
N ARG A 103 27.01 18.04 -3.19
CA ARG A 103 28.30 18.57 -2.72
C ARG A 103 29.35 18.34 -3.79
#